data_AF-A0A850TGC6-F1
#
_entry.id   AF-A0A850TGC6-F1
#
_cell.length_a   1.000
_cell.length_b   1.000
_cell.length_c   1.000
_cell.angle_alpha   90.00
_cell.angle_beta   90.00
_cell.angle_gamma   90.00
#
_symmetry.space_group_name_H-M   'P 1'
#
loop_
_entity.id
_entity.type
_entity.pdbx_description
1 polymer ?
#
loop_
_entity_poly.entity_id
_entity_poly.type
_entity_poly.pdbx_seq_one_letter_code
_entity_poly.pdbx_strand_id
1 'polypeptide(L)'
;MMTSISKNEINQEYLDRKIAGLFPDVCVHKGLAAKAGLTGRTIPAFVSDWLVSRYSDGSGSINSDGMQKFVAKYLPDKKQKETLMYDLRNGTPLKILDSFSVKVHPTKGTLQLRIPCLDLNGLVLDSIVDANPLLLMGNVWGSGTLTWMPSQEKVCMMLL
;
A
#
# COMPACT_ATOMS: atom_id res chain seq x y z
N MET A 1 -5.05 -17.69 -43.56
CA MET A 1 -5.33 -17.41 -42.14
C MET A 1 -4.60 -16.13 -41.75
N MET A 2 -5.28 -14.99 -41.79
CA MET A 2 -4.81 -13.77 -41.10
C MET A 2 -5.94 -13.36 -40.18
N THR A 3 -5.64 -13.46 -38.89
CA THR A 3 -6.54 -13.28 -37.77
C THR A 3 -7.05 -11.85 -37.76
N SER A 4 -8.38 -11.71 -37.68
CA SER A 4 -9.07 -10.45 -37.44
C SER A 4 -8.63 -9.85 -36.11
N ILE A 5 -7.60 -9.00 -36.11
CA ILE A 5 -7.31 -8.12 -34.97
C ILE A 5 -8.46 -7.11 -34.93
N SER A 6 -9.26 -7.21 -33.86
CA SER A 6 -10.50 -6.48 -33.69
C SER A 6 -10.24 -4.97 -33.69
N LYS A 7 -10.97 -4.21 -34.53
CA LYS A 7 -10.93 -2.73 -34.58
C LYS A 7 -11.01 -2.04 -33.20
N ASN A 8 -11.50 -2.76 -32.19
CA ASN A 8 -11.64 -2.28 -30.82
C ASN A 8 -10.30 -2.07 -30.11
N GLU A 9 -9.29 -2.91 -30.37
CA GLU A 9 -7.98 -2.82 -29.70
C GLU A 9 -7.17 -1.61 -30.17
N ILE A 10 -7.21 -1.32 -31.49
CA ILE A 10 -6.55 -0.16 -32.10
C ILE A 10 -7.09 1.16 -31.52
N ASN A 11 -8.39 1.21 -31.24
CA ASN A 11 -9.03 2.43 -30.74
C ASN A 11 -8.67 2.67 -29.26
N GLN A 12 -8.50 1.60 -28.49
CA GLN A 12 -8.15 1.69 -27.08
C GLN A 12 -6.68 2.15 -26.91
N GLU A 13 -5.75 1.61 -27.70
CA GLU A 13 -4.35 2.01 -27.66
C GLU A 13 -4.15 3.48 -28.11
N TYR A 14 -4.95 3.95 -29.07
CA TYR A 14 -4.97 5.35 -29.50
C TYR A 14 -5.47 6.30 -28.39
N LEU A 15 -6.56 5.92 -27.71
CA LEU A 15 -7.10 6.69 -26.59
C LEU A 15 -6.13 6.72 -25.40
N ASP A 16 -5.51 5.58 -25.08
CA ASP A 16 -4.50 5.48 -24.02
C ASP A 16 -3.31 6.41 -24.29
N ARG A 17 -2.82 6.48 -25.54
CA ARG A 17 -1.76 7.42 -25.94
C ARG A 17 -2.19 8.88 -25.80
N LYS A 18 -3.42 9.21 -26.18
CA LYS A 18 -3.95 10.57 -26.04
C LYS A 18 -4.11 11.00 -24.59
N ILE A 19 -4.61 10.11 -23.74
CA ILE A 19 -4.79 10.38 -22.31
C ILE A 19 -3.42 10.55 -21.65
N ALA A 20 -2.44 9.68 -21.95
CA ALA A 20 -1.08 9.81 -21.44
C ALA A 20 -0.38 11.10 -21.91
N GLY A 21 -0.61 11.54 -23.15
CA GLY A 21 -0.02 12.78 -23.68
C GLY A 21 -0.66 14.06 -23.14
N LEU A 22 -1.97 14.07 -22.87
CA LEU A 22 -2.70 15.26 -22.40
C LEU A 22 -2.75 15.39 -20.88
N PHE A 23 -2.69 14.25 -20.18
CA PHE A 23 -2.83 14.16 -18.73
C PHE A 23 -1.71 13.31 -18.10
N PRO A 24 -0.43 13.63 -18.35
CA PRO A 24 0.70 12.82 -17.91
C PRO A 24 0.76 12.66 -16.38
N ASP A 25 0.28 13.66 -15.63
CA ASP A 25 0.33 13.67 -14.16
C ASP A 25 -0.80 12.87 -13.50
N VAL A 26 -1.81 12.41 -14.25
CA VAL A 26 -3.01 11.73 -13.70
C VAL A 26 -3.42 10.47 -14.48
N CYS A 27 -2.70 10.11 -15.54
CA CYS A 27 -3.00 8.94 -16.36
C CYS A 27 -2.40 7.66 -15.75
N VAL A 28 -3.24 6.72 -15.32
CA VAL A 28 -2.81 5.41 -14.79
C VAL A 28 -3.18 4.29 -15.77
N HIS A 29 -2.15 3.61 -16.29
CA HIS A 29 -2.30 2.47 -17.19
C HIS A 29 -2.77 1.23 -16.41
N LYS A 30 -4.09 1.01 -16.37
CA LYS A 30 -4.72 -0.14 -15.69
C LYS A 30 -4.18 -1.51 -16.16
N GLY A 31 -3.74 -1.62 -17.41
CA GLY A 31 -3.09 -2.83 -17.94
C GLY A 31 -1.69 -3.10 -17.35
N LEU A 32 -0.96 -2.05 -16.97
CA LEU A 32 0.34 -2.16 -16.30
C LEU A 32 0.17 -2.53 -14.81
N ALA A 33 -0.86 -2.00 -14.15
CA ALA A 33 -1.22 -2.39 -12.78
C ALA A 33 -1.52 -3.90 -12.64
N ALA A 34 -2.22 -4.48 -13.63
CA ALA A 34 -2.48 -5.92 -13.69
C ALA A 34 -1.20 -6.75 -13.97
N LYS A 35 -0.34 -6.29 -14.89
CA LYS A 35 0.95 -6.95 -15.21
C LYS A 35 1.98 -6.85 -14.08
N ALA A 36 1.89 -5.83 -13.22
CA ALA A 36 2.80 -5.61 -12.09
C ALA A 36 2.52 -6.48 -10.86
N GLY A 37 1.60 -7.46 -10.94
CA GLY A 37 1.36 -8.41 -9.85
C GLY A 37 0.54 -7.85 -8.68
N LEU A 38 -0.24 -6.78 -8.90
CA LEU A 38 -1.13 -6.21 -7.87
C LEU A 38 -2.41 -7.04 -7.64
N THR A 39 -2.57 -8.18 -8.32
CA THR A 39 -3.82 -8.96 -8.39
C THR A 39 -4.23 -9.66 -7.08
N GLY A 40 -3.37 -9.71 -6.06
CA GLY A 40 -3.67 -10.25 -4.73
C GLY A 40 -3.96 -9.21 -3.64
N ARG A 41 -3.86 -7.91 -3.95
CA ARG A 41 -3.88 -6.83 -2.96
C ARG A 41 -4.90 -5.77 -3.35
N THR A 42 -5.89 -5.51 -2.49
CA THR A 42 -6.81 -4.39 -2.69
C THR A 42 -6.11 -3.10 -2.33
N ILE A 43 -5.44 -2.48 -3.31
CA ILE A 43 -4.75 -1.21 -3.17
C ILE A 43 -5.69 -0.10 -3.70
N PRO A 44 -5.99 0.96 -2.93
CA PRO A 44 -6.78 2.09 -3.42
C PRO A 44 -6.11 2.79 -4.60
N ALA A 45 -6.92 3.42 -5.46
CA ALA A 45 -6.46 4.08 -6.68
C ALA A 45 -5.32 5.08 -6.40
N PHE A 46 -5.47 5.97 -5.42
CA PHE A 46 -4.45 6.97 -5.09
C PHE A 46 -3.09 6.38 -4.68
N VAL A 47 -3.06 5.18 -4.10
CA VAL A 47 -1.81 4.49 -3.75
C VAL A 47 -1.19 3.86 -4.99
N SER A 48 -2.01 3.31 -5.88
CA SER A 48 -1.56 2.85 -7.20
C SER A 48 -0.96 4.00 -8.00
N ASP A 49 -1.62 5.16 -8.01
CA ASP A 49 -1.17 6.35 -8.71
C ASP A 49 0.17 6.84 -8.13
N TRP A 50 0.30 6.85 -6.79
CA TRP A 50 1.56 7.14 -6.12
C TRP A 50 2.67 6.15 -6.46
N LEU A 51 2.39 4.85 -6.50
CA LEU A 51 3.36 3.83 -6.91
C LEU A 51 3.82 4.05 -8.35
N VAL A 52 2.89 4.31 -9.26
CA VAL A 52 3.22 4.59 -10.66
C VAL A 52 4.07 5.84 -10.77
N SER A 53 3.68 6.95 -10.13
CA SER A 53 4.43 8.20 -10.11
C SER A 53 5.86 8.03 -9.56
N ARG A 54 6.01 7.26 -8.47
CA ARG A 54 7.31 6.97 -7.83
C ARG A 54 8.27 6.18 -8.73
N TYR A 55 7.74 5.33 -9.60
CA TYR A 55 8.53 4.42 -10.45
C TYR A 55 8.52 4.81 -11.93
N SER A 56 7.87 5.91 -12.29
CA SER A 56 7.96 6.50 -13.62
C SER A 56 9.21 7.37 -13.69
N ASP A 57 9.94 7.28 -14.79
CA ASP A 57 10.74 8.42 -15.22
C ASP A 57 9.79 9.42 -15.90
N GLY A 58 10.05 10.73 -15.79
CA GLY A 58 9.20 11.76 -16.39
C GLY A 58 9.10 11.69 -17.94
N SER A 59 9.65 10.66 -18.57
CA SER A 59 9.55 10.37 -20.00
C SER A 59 8.41 9.40 -20.36
N GLY A 60 7.67 8.91 -19.36
CA GLY A 60 6.55 7.98 -19.52
C GLY A 60 6.95 6.51 -19.51
N SER A 61 8.20 6.19 -19.15
CA SER A 61 8.67 4.83 -18.94
C SER A 61 8.58 4.47 -17.45
N ILE A 62 8.09 3.27 -17.14
CA ILE A 62 7.87 2.80 -15.76
C ILE A 62 8.84 1.66 -15.45
N ASN A 63 9.59 1.78 -14.36
CA ASN A 63 10.39 0.70 -13.78
C ASN A 63 9.47 -0.32 -13.07
N SER A 64 8.84 -1.18 -13.87
CA SER A 64 7.87 -2.18 -13.40
C SER A 64 8.49 -3.22 -12.47
N ASP A 65 9.73 -3.66 -12.73
CA ASP A 65 10.45 -4.61 -11.88
C ASP A 65 10.76 -4.02 -10.50
N GLY A 66 11.25 -2.78 -10.45
CA GLY A 66 11.49 -2.05 -9.20
C GLY A 66 10.21 -1.86 -8.38
N MET A 67 9.11 -1.49 -9.05
CA MET A 67 7.80 -1.35 -8.42
C MET A 67 7.30 -2.69 -7.87
N GLN A 68 7.41 -3.78 -8.64
CA GLN A 68 6.97 -5.10 -8.21
C GLN A 68 7.78 -5.60 -7.01
N LYS A 69 9.10 -5.41 -7.00
CA LYS A 69 9.97 -5.73 -5.85
C LYS A 69 9.58 -4.92 -4.61
N PHE A 70 9.27 -3.64 -4.78
CA PHE A 70 8.85 -2.79 -3.68
C PHE A 70 7.50 -3.22 -3.10
N VAL A 71 6.52 -3.50 -3.96
CA VAL A 71 5.20 -3.99 -3.55
C VAL A 71 5.34 -5.33 -2.84
N ALA A 72 6.10 -6.28 -3.39
CA ALA A 72 6.30 -7.59 -2.78
C ALA A 72 6.96 -7.50 -1.38
N LYS A 73 7.83 -6.50 -1.19
CA LYS A 73 8.56 -6.28 0.06
C LYS A 73 7.73 -5.54 1.12
N TYR A 74 7.02 -4.49 0.73
CA TYR A 74 6.41 -3.56 1.68
C TYR A 74 4.89 -3.62 1.72
N LEU A 75 4.21 -4.15 0.70
CA LEU A 75 2.77 -4.40 0.76
C LEU A 75 2.57 -5.89 1.03
N PRO A 76 2.28 -6.31 2.27
CA PRO A 76 2.00 -7.71 2.54
C PRO A 76 0.66 -8.14 1.93
N ASP A 77 0.60 -9.39 1.48
CA ASP A 77 -0.66 -10.07 1.17
C ASP A 77 -1.27 -10.61 2.47
N LYS A 78 -2.61 -10.58 2.59
CA LYS A 78 -3.31 -11.17 3.74
C LYS A 78 -2.94 -12.64 3.99
N LYS A 79 -2.58 -13.38 2.95
CA LYS A 79 -2.09 -14.77 3.04
C LYS A 79 -0.78 -14.90 3.82
N GLN A 80 0.01 -13.83 3.90
CA GLN A 80 1.30 -13.80 4.61
C GLN A 80 1.13 -13.46 6.10
N LYS A 81 -0.10 -13.19 6.58
CA LYS A 81 -0.39 -12.75 7.95
C LYS A 81 0.32 -13.60 9.01
N GLU A 82 0.13 -14.92 8.98
CA GLU A 82 0.66 -15.79 10.04
C GLU A 82 2.21 -15.84 10.05
N THR A 83 2.84 -15.83 8.87
CA THR A 83 4.30 -15.75 8.75
C THR A 83 4.82 -14.43 9.32
N LEU A 84 4.20 -13.32 8.95
CA LEU A 84 4.59 -11.98 9.43
C LEU A 84 4.39 -11.85 10.95
N MET A 85 3.32 -12.43 11.49
CA MET A 85 3.07 -12.47 12.93
C MET A 85 4.10 -13.31 13.67
N TYR A 86 4.51 -14.44 13.10
CA TYR A 86 5.58 -15.28 13.66
C TYR A 86 6.91 -14.52 13.72
N ASP A 87 7.28 -13.84 12.62
CA ASP A 87 8.50 -13.02 12.56
C ASP A 87 8.47 -11.87 13.56
N LEU A 88 7.35 -11.14 13.64
CA LEU A 88 7.13 -10.08 14.63
C LEU A 88 7.31 -10.61 16.05
N ARG A 89 6.67 -11.74 16.38
CA ARG A 89 6.76 -12.38 17.69
C ARG A 89 8.19 -12.76 18.05
N ASN A 90 8.99 -13.18 17.06
CA ASN A 90 10.39 -13.52 17.24
C ASN A 90 11.32 -12.30 17.32
N GLY A 91 10.77 -11.08 17.30
CA GLY A 91 11.50 -9.83 17.47
C GLY A 91 11.96 -9.20 16.16
N THR A 92 11.55 -9.72 15.01
CA THR A 92 11.86 -9.10 13.71
C THR A 92 10.93 -7.91 13.47
N PRO A 93 11.43 -6.67 13.38
CA PRO A 93 10.60 -5.52 13.06
C PRO A 93 10.05 -5.63 11.64
N LEU A 94 8.77 -5.32 11.46
CA LEU A 94 8.08 -5.41 10.18
C LEU A 94 7.80 -4.01 9.63
N LYS A 95 8.48 -3.63 8.56
CA LYS A 95 8.19 -2.39 7.82
C LYS A 95 7.23 -2.66 6.67
N ILE A 96 6.06 -2.04 6.71
CA ILE A 96 4.97 -2.26 5.74
C ILE A 96 4.31 -0.96 5.31
N LEU A 97 3.64 -1.00 4.16
CA LEU A 97 2.70 -0.01 3.67
C LEU A 97 1.29 -0.53 3.90
N ASP A 98 0.50 0.22 4.66
CA ASP A 98 -0.88 -0.14 4.99
C ASP A 98 -1.74 1.11 5.25
N SER A 99 -3.04 0.88 5.31
CA SER A 99 -4.08 1.85 5.65
C SER A 99 -4.24 2.01 7.17
N PHE A 100 -3.18 2.45 7.83
CA PHE A 100 -3.19 2.64 9.28
C PHE A 100 -4.23 3.66 9.71
N SER A 101 -4.88 3.39 10.84
CA SER A 101 -5.80 4.33 11.49
C SER A 101 -5.76 4.15 12.99
N VAL A 102 -6.04 5.20 13.74
CA VAL A 102 -6.01 5.21 15.19
C VAL A 102 -7.39 5.55 15.74
N LYS A 103 -7.80 4.84 16.78
CA LYS A 103 -9.01 5.14 17.55
C LYS A 103 -8.67 5.27 19.03
N VAL A 104 -9.33 6.20 19.71
CA VAL A 104 -9.25 6.31 21.17
C VAL A 104 -10.20 5.27 21.77
N HIS A 105 -9.71 4.43 22.67
CA HIS A 105 -10.57 3.51 23.39
C HIS A 105 -11.48 4.30 24.35
N PRO A 106 -12.82 4.20 24.24
CA PRO A 106 -13.74 5.12 24.90
C PRO A 106 -13.69 5.07 26.43
N THR A 107 -13.31 3.93 27.00
CA THR A 107 -13.27 3.72 28.46
C THR A 107 -11.87 3.79 29.05
N LYS A 108 -10.84 3.46 28.27
CA LYS A 108 -9.43 3.37 28.75
C LYS A 108 -8.60 4.57 28.33
N GLY A 109 -9.06 5.37 27.37
CA GLY A 109 -8.29 6.47 26.77
C GLY A 109 -7.11 6.01 25.91
N THR A 110 -6.78 4.72 25.86
CA THR A 110 -5.63 4.20 25.12
C THR A 110 -5.82 4.32 23.61
N LEU A 111 -4.75 4.70 22.91
CA LEU A 111 -4.72 4.75 21.44
C LEU A 111 -4.62 3.33 20.86
N GLN A 112 -5.61 2.96 20.07
CA GLN A 112 -5.69 1.69 19.36
C GLN A 112 -5.35 1.90 17.90
N LEU A 113 -4.24 1.30 17.48
CA LEU A 113 -3.81 1.29 16.09
C LEU A 113 -4.49 0.14 15.36
N ARG A 114 -5.17 0.41 14.25
CA ARG A 114 -5.68 -0.60 13.34
C ARG A 114 -4.64 -0.91 12.26
N ILE A 115 -4.37 -2.19 12.05
CA ILE A 115 -3.43 -2.71 11.06
C ILE A 115 -4.18 -3.64 10.09
N PRO A 116 -4.79 -3.10 9.02
CA PRO A 116 -5.68 -3.87 8.15
C PRO A 116 -5.05 -5.09 7.46
N CYS A 117 -3.78 -5.05 7.08
CA CYS A 117 -3.14 -6.17 6.38
C CYS A 117 -2.93 -7.39 7.29
N LEU A 118 -2.79 -7.17 8.60
CA LEU A 118 -2.67 -8.23 9.61
C LEU A 118 -4.01 -8.51 10.31
N ASP A 119 -5.07 -7.76 9.99
CA ASP A 119 -6.38 -7.87 10.61
C ASP A 119 -6.32 -7.91 12.14
N LEU A 120 -5.64 -6.90 12.71
CA LEU A 120 -5.43 -6.79 14.15
C LEU A 120 -5.43 -5.34 14.62
N ASN A 121 -5.58 -5.18 15.94
CA ASN A 121 -5.39 -3.92 16.62
C ASN A 121 -4.13 -3.98 17.48
N GLY A 122 -3.26 -2.99 17.32
CA GLY A 122 -2.07 -2.77 18.12
C GLY A 122 -2.17 -1.51 18.99
N LEU A 123 -1.04 -1.11 19.54
CA LEU A 123 -0.87 0.19 20.19
C LEU A 123 0.00 1.10 19.32
N VAL A 124 -0.10 2.39 19.58
CA VAL A 124 0.72 3.43 18.97
C VAL A 124 1.06 4.44 20.06
N LEU A 125 2.26 5.02 19.98
CA LEU A 125 2.69 6.06 20.90
C LEU A 125 1.97 7.37 20.59
N ASP A 126 1.64 8.14 21.62
CA ASP A 126 1.03 9.47 21.48
C ASP A 126 1.85 10.37 20.56
N SER A 127 3.18 10.37 20.71
CA SER A 127 4.10 11.17 19.88
C SER A 127 4.00 10.88 18.38
N ILE A 128 3.69 9.64 17.98
CA ILE A 128 3.48 9.28 16.57
C ILE A 128 2.17 9.88 16.08
N VAL A 129 1.13 9.84 16.90
CA VAL A 129 -0.19 10.39 16.57
C VAL A 129 -0.16 11.91 16.54
N ASP A 130 0.54 12.55 17.48
CA ASP A 130 0.74 14.00 17.53
C ASP A 130 1.48 14.50 16.28
N ALA A 131 2.51 13.77 15.84
CA ALA A 131 3.23 14.08 14.62
C ALA A 131 2.42 13.77 13.34
N ASN A 132 1.43 12.87 13.42
CA ASN A 132 0.66 12.39 12.28
C ASN A 132 -0.85 12.36 12.59
N PRO A 133 -1.48 13.53 12.82
CA PRO A 133 -2.86 13.62 13.30
C PRO A 133 -3.89 13.04 12.31
N LEU A 134 -3.53 12.93 11.02
CA LEU A 134 -4.37 12.30 10.01
C LEU A 134 -4.68 10.82 10.32
N LEU A 135 -3.86 10.15 11.13
CA LEU A 135 -4.14 8.80 11.62
C LEU A 135 -5.49 8.69 12.35
N LEU A 136 -5.94 9.76 13.02
CA LEU A 136 -7.21 9.82 13.73
C LEU A 136 -8.41 10.03 12.80
N MET A 137 -8.20 10.63 11.63
CA MET A 137 -9.26 10.85 10.63
C MET A 137 -9.56 9.58 9.82
N GLY A 138 -8.59 8.66 9.75
CA GLY A 138 -8.67 7.43 8.97
C GLY A 138 -8.41 7.64 7.47
N ASN A 139 -8.41 6.54 6.70
CA ASN A 139 -8.17 6.51 5.24
C ASN A 139 -6.81 7.04 4.77
N VAL A 140 -5.83 7.13 5.66
CA VAL A 140 -4.45 7.46 5.31
C VAL A 140 -3.71 6.18 4.96
N TRP A 141 -2.89 6.22 3.90
CA TRP A 141 -1.89 5.20 3.65
C TRP A 141 -0.52 5.73 4.01
N GLY A 142 0.26 4.89 4.67
CA GLY A 142 1.60 5.25 5.11
C GLY A 142 2.48 4.03 5.25
N SER A 143 3.79 4.28 5.24
CA SER A 143 4.77 3.33 5.73
C SER A 143 4.65 3.28 7.24
N GLY A 144 4.84 2.11 7.85
CA GLY A 144 4.88 1.94 9.29
C GLY A 144 5.80 0.79 9.68
N THR A 145 6.55 0.96 10.77
CA THR A 145 7.37 -0.09 11.35
C THR A 145 6.68 -0.64 12.59
N LEU A 146 6.34 -1.93 12.54
CA LEU A 146 5.70 -2.68 13.61
C LEU A 146 6.73 -3.51 14.38
N THR A 147 6.54 -3.61 15.68
CA THR A 147 7.33 -4.45 16.58
C THR A 147 6.42 -5.17 17.57
N TRP A 148 6.77 -6.38 17.96
CA TRP A 148 6.11 -7.06 19.07
C TRP A 148 6.61 -6.54 20.42
N MET A 149 5.70 -6.19 21.33
CA MET A 149 6.03 -5.82 22.71
C MET A 149 5.57 -6.94 23.66
N PRO A 150 6.48 -7.79 24.17
CA PRO A 150 6.14 -8.87 25.07
C PRO A 150 5.48 -8.41 26.37
N SER A 151 5.90 -7.26 26.91
CA SER A 151 5.36 -6.70 28.16
C SER A 151 3.89 -6.27 28.07
N GLN A 152 3.37 -6.10 26.86
CA GLN A 152 1.99 -5.70 26.59
C GLN A 152 1.21 -6.77 25.81
N GLU A 153 1.86 -7.90 25.46
CA GLU A 153 1.35 -8.95 24.58
C GLU A 153 0.67 -8.41 23.30
N LYS A 154 1.21 -7.33 22.74
CA LYS A 154 0.61 -6.57 21.62
C LYS A 154 1.64 -6.16 20.58
N VAL A 155 1.14 -5.94 19.36
CA VAL A 155 1.88 -5.27 18.28
C VAL A 155 1.85 -3.76 18.53
N CYS A 156 2.99 -3.11 18.36
CA CYS A 156 3.13 -1.66 18.45
C CYS A 156 3.75 -1.08 17.20
N MET A 157 3.28 0.10 16.80
CA MET A 157 3.97 0.93 15.80
C MET A 157 4.96 1.85 16.49
N MET A 158 6.20 1.90 15.96
CA MET A 158 7.27 2.73 16.50
C MET A 158 7.64 3.91 15.58
N LEU A 159 7.42 3.79 14.28
CA LEU A 159 7.79 4.79 13.26
C LEU A 159 6.84 4.71 12.06
N LEU A 160 6.69 5.83 11.36
CA LEU A 160 6.04 5.92 10.04
C LEU A 160 7.10 6.13 8.94
#